data_AF-A0A813PIQ2-F1
#
_entry.id   AF-A0A813PIQ2-F1
#
_cell.length_a   1.000
_cell.length_b   1.000
_cell.length_c   1.000
_cell.angle_alpha   90.00
_cell.angle_beta   90.00
_cell.angle_gamma   90.00
#
_symmetry.space_group_name_H-M   'P 1'
#
loop_
_entity.id
_entity.type
_entity.pdbx_description
1 polymer ?
#
loop_
_entity_poly.entity_id
_entity_poly.type
_entity_poly.pdbx_seq_one_letter_code
_entity_poly.pdbx_strand_id
1 'polypeptide(L)'
;MSSQYSLCATKPVRAYLRSKQIYYIIRQYHQQENLDFNCSRTCERIIQILIGDEDYYVETDNLLELNIPDNLREKFQEIDKKEEAENIIDE
;
A
#
# COMPACT_ATOMS: atom_id res chain seq x y z
N MET A 1 6.87 9.73 -7.33
CA MET A 1 5.73 9.14 -6.60
C MET A 1 4.88 8.34 -7.56
N SER A 2 4.84 7.03 -7.38
CA SER A 2 4.16 6.09 -8.29
C SER A 2 2.63 6.23 -8.19
N SER A 3 1.94 6.30 -9.33
CA SER A 3 0.48 6.52 -9.50
C SER A 3 -0.46 5.68 -8.61
N GLN A 4 0.02 4.56 -8.06
CA GLN A 4 -0.77 3.56 -7.32
C GLN A 4 -1.25 4.10 -5.97
N TYR A 5 -0.47 4.99 -5.36
CA TYR A 5 -0.78 5.58 -4.05
C TYR A 5 -1.95 6.57 -4.11
N SER A 6 -2.16 7.22 -5.24
CA SER A 6 -3.17 8.27 -5.38
C SER A 6 -4.59 7.70 -5.32
N LEU A 7 -4.82 6.46 -5.80
CA LEU A 7 -6.17 5.89 -5.84
C LEU A 7 -6.68 5.54 -4.44
N CYS A 8 -5.84 4.96 -3.59
CA CYS A 8 -6.19 4.59 -2.22
C CYS A 8 -5.88 5.70 -1.19
N ALA A 9 -5.52 6.90 -1.63
CA ALA A 9 -5.10 8.00 -0.76
C ALA A 9 -6.22 8.50 0.18
N THR A 10 -7.47 8.43 -0.25
CA THR A 10 -8.62 8.99 0.49
C THR A 10 -9.47 7.92 1.17
N LYS A 11 -9.89 8.23 2.40
CA LYS A 11 -10.79 7.41 3.22
C LYS A 11 -12.06 6.95 2.50
N PRO A 12 -12.83 7.79 1.78
CA PRO A 12 -14.03 7.35 1.08
C PRO A 12 -13.75 6.26 0.04
N VAL A 13 -12.62 6.34 -0.68
CA VAL A 13 -12.26 5.30 -1.65
C VAL A 13 -11.93 3.99 -0.94
N ARG A 14 -11.15 4.02 0.14
CA ARG A 14 -10.83 2.80 0.91
C ARG A 14 -12.06 2.17 1.56
N ALA A 15 -12.94 2.98 2.12
CA ALA A 15 -14.23 2.51 2.66
C ALA A 15 -15.08 1.85 1.57
N TYR A 16 -15.13 2.44 0.38
CA TYR A 16 -15.81 1.84 -0.77
C TYR A 16 -15.19 0.49 -1.16
N LEU A 17 -13.87 0.40 -1.29
CA LEU A 17 -13.17 -0.85 -1.62
C LEU A 17 -13.39 -1.94 -0.57
N ARG A 18 -13.35 -1.60 0.73
CA ARG A 18 -13.66 -2.53 1.83
C ARG A 18 -15.11 -3.01 1.76
N SER A 19 -16.07 -2.11 1.50
CA SER A 19 -17.51 -2.47 1.36
C SER A 19 -17.77 -3.45 0.21
N LYS A 20 -16.93 -3.40 -0.84
CA LYS A 20 -17.01 -4.27 -2.02
C LYS A 20 -16.18 -5.55 -1.87
N GLN A 21 -15.63 -5.82 -0.69
CA GLN A 21 -14.80 -7.01 -0.43
C GLN A 21 -13.59 -7.12 -1.38
N ILE A 22 -13.10 -5.98 -1.91
CA ILE A 22 -12.01 -5.94 -2.89
C ILE A 22 -10.72 -6.54 -2.34
N TYR A 23 -10.50 -6.41 -1.03
CA TYR A 23 -9.38 -7.06 -0.34
C TYR A 23 -9.24 -8.55 -0.70
N TYR A 24 -10.34 -9.31 -0.66
CA TYR A 24 -10.29 -10.75 -0.94
C TYR A 24 -9.95 -11.02 -2.40
N ILE A 25 -10.51 -10.24 -3.31
CA ILE A 25 -10.26 -10.37 -4.75
C ILE A 25 -8.77 -10.13 -5.05
N ILE A 26 -8.20 -9.04 -4.53
CA ILE A 26 -6.79 -8.70 -4.74
C ILE A 26 -5.89 -9.73 -4.05
N ARG A 27 -6.25 -10.21 -2.87
CA ARG A 27 -5.48 -11.24 -2.15
C ARG A 27 -5.41 -12.55 -2.92
N GLN A 28 -6.52 -12.97 -3.54
CA GLN A 28 -6.54 -14.16 -4.40
C GLN A 28 -5.75 -13.94 -5.69
N TYR A 29 -5.84 -12.75 -6.29
CA TYR A 29 -5.09 -12.40 -7.49
C TYR A 29 -3.57 -12.36 -7.23
N HIS A 30 -3.15 -11.82 -6.08
CA HIS A 30 -1.74 -11.81 -5.66
C HIS A 30 -1.15 -13.21 -5.42
N GLN A 31 -1.96 -14.23 -5.17
CA GLN A 31 -1.49 -15.61 -4.97
C GLN A 31 -1.19 -16.37 -6.26
N GLN A 32 -1.41 -15.75 -7.43
CA GLN A 32 -1.14 -16.39 -8.72
C GLN A 32 0.37 -16.49 -8.97
N GLU A 33 0.85 -17.69 -9.31
CA GLU A 33 2.28 -17.98 -9.49
C GLU A 33 2.93 -17.19 -10.63
N ASN A 34 2.15 -16.80 -11.65
CA ASN A 34 2.66 -16.11 -12.85
C ASN A 34 2.36 -14.60 -12.86
N LEU A 35 2.13 -14.00 -11.70
CA LEU A 35 1.84 -12.58 -11.63
C LEU A 35 3.13 -11.78 -11.87
N ASP A 36 3.08 -10.84 -12.82
CA ASP A 36 4.17 -9.91 -13.09
C ASP A 36 4.61 -9.20 -11.81
N PHE A 37 5.92 -9.01 -11.64
CA PHE A 37 6.52 -8.46 -10.43
C PHE A 37 5.91 -7.12 -10.01
N ASN A 38 5.73 -6.20 -10.98
CA ASN A 38 5.15 -4.89 -10.71
C ASN A 38 3.67 -5.00 -10.31
N CYS A 39 2.94 -5.94 -10.92
CA CYS A 39 1.56 -6.21 -10.58
C CYS A 39 1.44 -6.80 -9.17
N SER A 40 2.32 -7.74 -8.81
CA SER A 40 2.39 -8.36 -7.48
C SER A 40 2.63 -7.30 -6.41
N ARG A 41 3.66 -6.46 -6.59
CA ARG A 41 3.98 -5.37 -5.66
C ARG A 41 2.86 -4.33 -5.53
N THR A 42 2.19 -4.01 -6.63
CA THR A 42 1.02 -3.13 -6.60
C THR A 42 -0.11 -3.73 -5.76
N CYS A 43 -0.37 -5.03 -5.95
CA CYS A 43 -1.39 -5.75 -5.19
C CYS A 43 -1.04 -5.81 -3.69
N GLU A 44 0.22 -6.07 -3.36
CA GLU A 44 0.70 -6.06 -1.97
C GLU A 44 0.47 -4.70 -1.30
N ARG A 45 0.85 -3.61 -1.98
CA ARG A 45 0.62 -2.25 -1.47
C ARG A 45 -0.85 -1.94 -1.23
N ILE A 46 -1.72 -2.33 -2.16
CA ILE A 46 -3.17 -2.15 -1.99
C ILE A 46 -3.68 -3.00 -0.81
N ILE A 47 -3.20 -4.23 -0.67
CA ILE A 47 -3.54 -5.11 0.44
C ILE A 47 -3.13 -4.49 1.79
N GLN A 48 -1.90 -3.99 1.90
CA GLN A 48 -1.39 -3.35 3.12
C GLN A 48 -2.27 -2.17 3.54
N ILE A 49 -2.65 -1.31 2.58
CA ILE A 49 -3.55 -0.18 2.83
C ILE A 49 -4.94 -0.65 3.28
N LEU A 50 -5.51 -1.67 2.63
CA LEU A 50 -6.87 -2.13 2.94
C LEU A 50 -6.97 -2.84 4.29
N ILE A 51 -5.91 -3.52 4.76
CA ILE A 51 -5.85 -4.17 6.08
C ILE A 51 -5.63 -3.14 7.19
N GLY A 52 -4.99 -2.00 6.90
CA GLY A 52 -4.67 -0.97 7.90
C GLY A 52 -5.90 -0.48 8.67
N ASP A 53 -5.78 -0.45 10.00
CA ASP A 53 -6.83 0.06 10.90
C ASP A 53 -6.69 1.58 11.04
N GLU A 54 -7.42 2.30 10.20
CA GLU A 54 -7.32 3.76 10.10
C GLU A 54 -8.25 4.49 11.06
N ASP A 55 -9.31 3.83 11.53
CA ASP A 55 -10.40 4.48 12.24
C ASP A 55 -9.99 4.96 13.65
N TYR A 56 -8.91 4.41 14.21
CA TYR A 56 -8.40 4.79 15.53
C TYR A 56 -7.22 5.75 15.52
N TYR A 57 -6.45 5.83 14.43
CA TYR A 57 -5.11 6.45 14.45
C TYR A 57 -4.89 7.54 13.41
N VAL A 58 -5.82 7.73 12.46
CA VAL A 58 -5.64 8.66 11.35
C VAL A 58 -6.63 9.82 11.49
N GLU A 59 -6.11 11.00 11.81
CA GLU A 59 -6.91 12.22 11.99
C GLU A 59 -7.36 12.85 10.66
N THR A 60 -6.70 12.50 9.55
CA THR A 60 -6.95 13.05 8.22
C THR A 60 -7.56 12.02 7.27
N ASP A 61 -8.52 12.44 6.46
CA ASP A 61 -9.13 11.54 5.47
C ASP A 61 -8.16 11.16 4.34
N ASN A 62 -7.16 12.01 4.08
CA ASN A 62 -6.16 11.82 3.04
C ASN A 62 -4.81 11.43 3.64
N LEU A 63 -4.33 10.23 3.33
CA LEU A 63 -3.05 9.70 3.82
C LEU A 63 -1.85 10.51 3.31
N LEU A 64 -2.00 11.23 2.19
CA LEU A 64 -0.94 12.08 1.65
C LEU A 64 -0.75 13.39 2.43
N GLU A 65 -1.71 13.75 3.28
CA GLU A 65 -1.67 14.96 4.11
C GLU A 65 -1.19 14.67 5.53
N LEU A 66 -0.82 13.42 5.84
CA LEU A 66 -0.32 13.03 7.15
C LEU A 66 1.05 13.65 7.42
N ASN A 67 1.18 14.26 8.60
CA ASN A 67 2.46 14.68 9.12
C ASN A 67 3.17 13.47 9.75
N ILE A 68 4.21 12.98 9.07
CA ILE A 68 4.99 11.83 9.52
C ILE A 68 6.16 12.34 10.39
N PRO A 69 6.24 11.92 11.67
CA PRO A 69 7.38 12.23 12.55
C PRO A 69 8.71 11.78 11.95
N ASP A 70 9.79 12.55 12.19
CA ASP A 70 11.10 12.30 11.58
C ASP A 70 11.66 10.90 11.89
N ASN A 71 11.46 10.39 13.12
CA ASN A 71 11.85 9.04 13.52
C ASN A 71 11.22 7.94 12.63
N LEU A 72 9.98 8.14 12.19
CA LEU A 72 9.28 7.19 11.32
C LEU A 72 9.68 7.39 9.87
N ARG A 73 9.95 8.62 9.46
CA ARG A 73 10.42 8.95 8.10
C ARG A 73 11.72 8.23 7.75
N GLU A 74 12.68 8.20 8.67
CA GLU A 74 13.95 7.48 8.47
C GLU A 74 13.72 5.98 8.30
N LYS A 75 12.86 5.37 9.14
CA LYS A 75 12.51 3.95 9.03
C LYS A 75 11.84 3.61 7.70
N PHE A 76 10.90 4.44 7.25
CA PHE A 76 10.25 4.22 5.95
C PHE A 76 11.25 4.31 4.79
N GLN A 77 12.19 5.27 4.84
CA GLN A 77 13.25 5.36 3.82
C GLN A 77 14.20 4.16 3.82
N GLU A 78 14.49 3.57 4.98
CA GLU A 78 15.29 2.34 5.05
C GLU A 78 14.55 1.13 4.47
N ILE A 79 13.24 1.03 4.72
CA ILE A 79 12.39 -0.02 4.15
C ILE A 79 12.32 0.14 2.63
N ASP A 80 12.06 1.35 2.13
CA ASP A 80 12.03 1.64 0.69
C ASP A 80 13.35 1.26 0.01
N LYS A 81 14.50 1.59 0.63
CA LYS A 81 15.83 1.23 0.10
C LYS A 81 16.09 -0.27 0.09
N LYS A 82 15.62 -1.00 1.11
CA LYS A 82 15.73 -2.47 1.17
C LYS A 82 14.89 -3.11 0.08
N GLU A 83 13.64 -2.66 -0.06
CA GLU A 83 12.78 -3.12 -1.15
C GLU A 83 13.41 -2.80 -2.51
N GLU A 84 13.97 -1.60 -2.72
CA GLU A 84 14.68 -1.21 -3.93
C GLU A 84 15.85 -2.14 -4.26
N ALA A 85 16.66 -2.48 -3.26
CA ALA A 85 17.79 -3.39 -3.41
C ALA A 85 17.34 -4.82 -3.74
N GLU A 86 16.24 -5.31 -3.15
CA GLU A 86 15.68 -6.63 -3.46
C GLU A 86 15.16 -6.70 -4.90
N ASN A 87 14.55 -5.63 -5.44
CA ASN A 87 14.10 -5.63 -6.84
C ASN A 87 15.25 -5.72 -7.86
N ILE A 88 16.47 -5.31 -7.51
CA ILE A 88 17.64 -5.35 -8.42
C ILE A 88 18.23 -6.77 -8.51
N ILE A 89 17.93 -7.63 -7.53
CA ILE A 89 18.48 -8.99 -7.45
C ILE A 89 17.57 -9.99 -8.19
N ASP A 90 16.30 -9.65 -8.40
CA ASP A 90 15.28 -10.47 -9.08
C ASP A 90 15.06 -10.12 -10.59
N GLU A 91 15.85 -9.19 -11.16
CA GLU A 91 15.97 -8.92 -12.63
C GLU A 91 17.19 -9.61 -13.25
#